data_AF-A0AAW1USX9-F1
#
_entry.id   AF-A0AAW1USX9-F1
#
_cell.length_a   1.000
_cell.length_b   1.000
_cell.length_c   1.000
_cell.angle_alpha   90.00
_cell.angle_beta   90.00
_cell.angle_gamma   90.00
#
_symmetry.space_group_name_H-M   'P 1'
#
loop_
_entity.id
_entity.type
_entity.pdbx_description
1 polymer ?
#
loop_
_entity_poly.entity_id
_entity_poly.type
_entity_poly.pdbx_seq_one_letter_code
_entity_poly.pdbx_strand_id
1 'polypeptide(L)'
;MSIKSNTLYEHIREKDILFPPCKDTLMRYIQKLDSAFGFPQAIFDTLKLKTSRILSVDETALSEGIAINRETLQLKGFEYLGDYTAEHLRHTRADHALVFMFQPFQGKWVQVVGLFLSKDSVTSEILQKLLIECTILFEKAGIFVDGIVSDAAQWNRGVWKLLGI
;
A
#
# COMPACT_ATOMS: atom_id res chain seq x y z
N MET A 1 17.04 -12.16 -1.47
CA MET A 1 17.53 -13.19 -2.41
C MET A 1 16.42 -14.20 -2.72
N SER A 2 15.68 -14.74 -1.73
CA SER A 2 14.39 -15.43 -1.97
C SER A 2 13.37 -14.58 -2.75
N ILE A 3 13.29 -13.26 -2.47
CA ILE A 3 12.36 -12.32 -3.12
C ILE A 3 12.52 -12.23 -4.66
N LYS A 4 13.73 -12.44 -5.20
CA LYS A 4 13.96 -12.42 -6.66
C LYS A 4 13.92 -13.80 -7.28
N SER A 5 14.41 -14.82 -6.57
CA SER A 5 14.34 -16.21 -7.03
C SER A 5 14.48 -17.16 -5.85
N ASN A 6 13.44 -17.96 -5.63
CA ASN A 6 13.45 -19.00 -4.61
C ASN A 6 14.41 -20.14 -5.00
N THR A 7 14.51 -20.48 -6.30
CA THR A 7 15.37 -21.56 -6.78
C THR A 7 16.85 -21.23 -6.58
N LEU A 8 17.27 -20.00 -6.86
CA LEU A 8 18.64 -19.56 -6.61
C LEU A 8 18.96 -19.53 -5.11
N TYR A 9 18.01 -19.10 -4.29
CA TYR A 9 18.18 -19.06 -2.83
C TYR A 9 18.43 -20.44 -2.25
N GLU A 10 17.61 -21.43 -2.63
CA GLU A 10 17.78 -22.81 -2.19
C GLU A 10 19.07 -23.41 -2.75
N HIS A 11 19.40 -23.16 -4.02
CA HIS A 11 20.65 -23.63 -4.63
C HIS A 11 21.90 -23.14 -3.89
N ILE A 12 21.96 -21.86 -3.53
CA ILE A 12 23.08 -21.28 -2.78
C ILE A 12 23.20 -21.92 -1.39
N ARG A 13 22.08 -22.23 -0.75
CA ARG A 13 22.02 -22.88 0.57
C ARG A 13 22.44 -24.35 0.50
N GLU A 14 21.89 -25.12 -0.44
CA GLU A 14 22.16 -26.55 -0.62
C GLU A 14 23.60 -26.83 -1.06
N LYS A 15 24.22 -25.88 -1.76
CA LYS A 15 25.61 -25.98 -2.21
C LYS A 15 26.61 -25.38 -1.22
N ASP A 16 26.16 -24.97 -0.03
CA ASP A 16 26.97 -24.34 1.02
C ASP A 16 27.83 -23.17 0.50
N ILE A 17 27.37 -22.47 -0.54
CA ILE A 17 28.07 -21.32 -1.12
C ILE A 17 28.00 -20.13 -0.14
N LEU A 18 26.84 -20.00 0.53
CA LEU A 18 26.61 -19.08 1.64
C LEU A 18 25.78 -19.81 2.70
N PHE A 19 25.71 -19.24 3.91
CA PHE A 19 24.89 -19.75 5.02
C PHE A 19 23.64 -18.88 5.25
N PRO A 20 22.71 -18.77 4.29
CA PRO A 20 21.52 -17.95 4.50
C PRO A 20 20.54 -18.65 5.44
N PRO A 21 19.64 -17.92 6.13
CA PRO A 21 18.66 -18.53 7.02
C PRO A 21 17.80 -19.58 6.33
N CYS A 22 17.35 -20.60 7.07
CA CYS A 22 16.38 -21.55 6.53
C CYS A 22 15.05 -20.84 6.19
N LYS A 23 14.26 -21.46 5.30
CA LYS A 23 12.97 -20.93 4.85
C LYS A 23 12.03 -20.61 6.02
N ASP A 24 11.98 -21.47 7.04
CA ASP A 24 11.12 -21.24 8.21
C ASP A 24 11.56 -20.04 9.04
N THR A 25 12.87 -19.82 9.17
CA THR A 25 13.41 -18.65 9.86
C THR A 25 13.12 -17.38 9.07
N LEU A 26 13.26 -17.41 7.73
CA LEU A 26 12.85 -16.30 6.88
C LEU A 26 11.36 -15.99 7.02
N MET A 27 10.49 -17.01 6.94
CA MET A 27 9.05 -16.82 7.09
C MET A 27 8.71 -16.24 8.45
N ARG A 28 9.33 -16.74 9.53
CA ARG A 28 9.18 -16.19 10.88
C ARG A 28 9.58 -14.71 10.96
N TYR A 29 10.56 -14.26 10.19
CA TYR A 29 10.91 -12.83 10.13
C TYR A 29 9.92 -12.03 9.28
N ILE A 30 9.47 -12.56 8.15
CA ILE A 30 8.49 -11.90 7.27
C ILE A 30 7.14 -11.77 7.98
N GLN A 31 6.72 -12.78 8.75
CA GLN A 31 5.49 -12.76 9.55
C GLN A 31 5.47 -11.66 10.62
N LYS A 32 6.65 -11.17 11.05
CA LYS A 32 6.72 -10.02 11.98
C LYS A 32 6.42 -8.70 11.31
N LEU A 33 6.37 -8.64 9.98
CA LEU A 33 5.97 -7.45 9.25
C LEU A 33 4.44 -7.37 9.26
N ASP A 34 3.90 -6.29 9.82
CA ASP A 34 2.46 -6.06 9.81
C ASP A 34 1.98 -5.86 8.36
N SER A 35 1.09 -6.75 7.92
CA SER A 35 0.39 -6.64 6.64
C SER A 35 -0.92 -5.90 6.86
N ALA A 36 -0.83 -4.59 7.09
CA ALA A 36 -2.00 -3.76 7.27
C ALA A 36 -2.39 -3.07 5.95
N PHE A 37 -3.65 -3.23 5.58
CA PHE A 37 -4.33 -2.29 4.70
C PHE A 37 -4.45 -0.94 5.43
N GLY A 38 -4.54 0.15 4.68
CA GLY A 38 -4.52 1.51 5.20
C GLY A 38 -3.15 2.18 5.02
N PHE A 39 -2.88 3.18 5.87
CA PHE A 39 -1.62 3.92 5.90
C PHE A 39 -0.73 3.39 7.05
N PRO A 40 0.32 2.59 6.77
CA PRO A 40 1.16 2.04 7.83
C PRO A 40 2.10 3.11 8.39
N GLN A 41 1.91 3.50 9.65
CA GLN A 41 2.68 4.56 10.30
C GLN A 41 4.20 4.30 10.27
N ALA A 42 4.62 3.03 10.38
CA ALA A 42 6.03 2.64 10.32
C ALA A 42 6.72 3.06 9.01
N ILE A 43 5.98 3.13 7.88
CA ILE A 43 6.50 3.59 6.60
C ILE A 43 6.78 5.08 6.67
N PHE A 44 5.82 5.88 7.16
CA PHE A 44 6.00 7.33 7.32
C PHE A 44 7.14 7.66 8.27
N ASP A 45 7.28 6.93 9.38
CA ASP A 45 8.39 7.10 10.33
C ASP A 45 9.75 6.76 9.71
N THR A 46 9.81 5.71 8.88
CA THR A 46 11.02 5.36 8.12
C THR A 46 11.35 6.43 7.07
N LEU A 47 10.33 7.00 6.45
CA LEU A 47 10.48 8.05 5.44
C LEU A 47 10.98 9.38 6.04
N LYS A 48 10.73 9.68 7.33
CA LYS A 48 11.30 10.88 8.00
C LYS A 48 12.81 10.99 7.85
N LEU A 49 13.50 9.85 7.72
CA LEU A 49 14.95 9.78 7.57
C LEU A 49 15.45 10.16 6.16
N LYS A 50 14.55 10.39 5.18
CA LYS A 50 14.88 10.66 3.77
C LYS A 50 14.13 11.89 3.25
N THR A 51 14.85 12.88 2.70
CA THR A 51 14.27 14.17 2.30
C THR A 51 13.80 14.23 0.83
N SER A 52 12.60 14.82 0.63
CA SER A 52 11.96 15.48 -0.56
C SER A 52 11.65 14.72 -1.88
N ARG A 53 10.54 14.87 -2.65
CA ARG A 53 9.07 15.22 -2.53
C ARG A 53 8.35 14.77 -3.87
N ILE A 54 7.15 14.16 -3.84
CA ILE A 54 6.04 13.99 -4.84
C ILE A 54 5.18 12.79 -4.37
N LEU A 55 3.85 12.90 -4.44
CA LEU A 55 2.93 11.79 -4.21
C LEU A 55 2.28 11.37 -5.53
N SER A 56 2.35 10.09 -5.87
CA SER A 56 1.67 9.48 -7.01
C SER A 56 0.62 8.50 -6.49
N VAL A 57 -0.58 8.52 -7.07
CA VAL A 57 -1.65 7.60 -6.68
C VAL A 57 -2.10 6.86 -7.91
N ASP A 58 -2.22 5.54 -7.79
CA ASP A 58 -2.62 4.67 -8.89
C ASP A 58 -3.53 3.54 -8.38
N GLU A 59 -4.41 3.05 -9.24
CA GLU A 59 -5.37 1.98 -8.93
C GLU A 59 -5.05 0.75 -9.77
N THR A 60 -5.07 -0.43 -9.15
CA THR A 60 -4.77 -1.69 -9.82
C THR A 60 -5.88 -2.70 -9.57
N ALA A 61 -6.40 -3.29 -10.64
CA ALA A 61 -7.38 -4.37 -10.56
C ALA A 61 -6.76 -5.61 -9.90
N LEU A 62 -7.52 -6.27 -9.02
CA LEU A 62 -7.14 -7.50 -8.34
C LEU A 62 -8.10 -8.63 -8.72
N SER A 63 -7.60 -9.87 -8.67
CA SER A 63 -8.50 -11.02 -8.69
C SER A 63 -9.22 -11.11 -7.36
N GLU A 64 -10.55 -11.17 -7.38
CA GLU A 64 -11.35 -11.38 -6.16
C GLU A 64 -10.88 -12.65 -5.42
N GLY A 65 -10.67 -12.52 -4.11
CA GLY A 65 -10.25 -13.64 -3.28
C GLY A 65 -10.41 -13.36 -1.79
N ILE A 66 -11.05 -14.29 -1.09
CA ILE A 66 -11.10 -14.28 0.38
C ILE A 66 -10.01 -15.20 0.91
N ALA A 67 -9.13 -14.65 1.73
CA ALA A 67 -8.09 -15.41 2.41
C ALA A 67 -8.25 -15.28 3.93
N ILE A 68 -8.21 -16.40 4.64
CA ILE A 68 -8.12 -16.38 6.10
C ILE A 68 -6.65 -16.17 6.46
N ASN A 69 -6.35 -15.08 7.14
CA ASN A 69 -5.08 -14.96 7.84
C ASN A 69 -5.14 -15.88 9.07
N ARG A 70 -4.38 -16.98 9.05
CA ARG A 70 -4.41 -18.00 10.12
C ARG A 70 -3.80 -17.51 11.43
N GLU A 71 -3.01 -16.45 11.41
CA GLU A 71 -2.37 -15.88 12.61
C GLU A 71 -3.30 -14.91 13.33
N THR A 72 -3.95 -14.01 12.59
CA THR A 72 -4.91 -13.06 13.18
C THR A 72 -6.33 -13.62 13.25
N LEU A 73 -6.59 -14.77 12.62
CA LEU A 73 -7.91 -15.37 12.41
C LEU A 73 -8.91 -14.44 11.73
N GLN A 74 -8.41 -13.44 11.01
CA GLN A 74 -9.24 -12.48 10.27
C GLN A 74 -9.39 -12.90 8.81
N LEU A 75 -10.59 -12.69 8.29
CA LEU A 75 -10.85 -12.80 6.87
C LEU A 75 -10.33 -11.53 6.16
N LYS A 76 -9.48 -11.72 5.16
CA LYS A 76 -8.98 -10.67 4.25
C LYS A 76 -9.63 -10.83 2.87
N GLY A 77 -9.72 -9.74 2.11
CA GLY A 77 -10.33 -9.72 0.77
C GLY A 77 -11.71 -9.07 0.69
N PHE A 78 -12.13 -8.39 1.77
CA PHE A 78 -13.30 -7.54 1.77
C PHE A 78 -12.91 -6.08 1.57
N GLU A 79 -13.89 -5.28 1.20
CA GLU A 79 -13.74 -3.83 1.06
C GLU A 79 -13.18 -3.18 2.33
N TYR A 80 -12.13 -2.39 2.15
CA TYR A 80 -11.40 -1.72 3.22
C TYR A 80 -10.88 -0.36 2.72
N LEU A 81 -11.60 0.69 3.10
CA LEU A 81 -11.31 2.11 2.85
C LEU A 81 -10.94 2.84 4.16
N GLY A 82 -10.41 2.10 5.15
CA GLY A 82 -10.14 2.63 6.49
C GLY A 82 -11.41 3.04 7.23
N ASP A 83 -11.36 4.19 7.91
CA ASP A 83 -12.49 4.74 8.68
C ASP A 83 -13.67 5.18 7.80
N TYR A 84 -13.46 5.29 6.48
CA TYR A 84 -14.50 5.65 5.52
C TYR A 84 -15.25 4.45 4.94
N THR A 85 -14.92 3.23 5.37
CA THR A 85 -15.61 2.01 4.92
C THR A 85 -17.04 2.00 5.44
N ALA A 86 -18.02 2.12 4.54
CA ALA A 86 -19.42 2.06 4.89
C ALA A 86 -19.79 0.69 5.48
N GLU A 87 -20.60 0.66 6.54
CA GLU A 87 -20.87 -0.56 7.31
C GLU A 87 -21.52 -1.67 6.45
N HIS A 88 -22.38 -1.28 5.50
CA HIS A 88 -23.02 -2.20 4.56
C HIS A 88 -22.05 -2.84 3.55
N LEU A 89 -20.84 -2.27 3.37
CA LEU A 89 -19.85 -2.73 2.40
C LEU A 89 -18.78 -3.64 3.02
N ARG A 90 -18.69 -3.70 4.36
CA ARG A 90 -17.65 -4.47 5.08
C ARG A 90 -17.67 -5.98 4.83
N HIS A 91 -18.78 -6.50 4.32
CA HIS A 91 -18.93 -7.92 3.95
C HIS A 91 -18.86 -8.17 2.44
N THR A 92 -18.63 -7.11 1.66
CA THR A 92 -18.55 -7.19 0.22
C THR A 92 -17.12 -7.49 -0.20
N ARG A 93 -16.95 -8.43 -1.14
CA ARG A 93 -15.63 -8.78 -1.68
C ARG A 93 -15.08 -7.63 -2.50
N ALA A 94 -13.81 -7.31 -2.26
CA ALA A 94 -13.08 -6.34 -3.05
C ALA A 94 -12.48 -7.00 -4.30
N ASP A 95 -12.52 -6.28 -5.40
CA ASP A 95 -11.98 -6.65 -6.71
C ASP A 95 -10.94 -5.63 -7.21
N HIS A 96 -10.77 -4.50 -6.51
CA HIS A 96 -9.78 -3.47 -6.83
C HIS A 96 -8.91 -3.14 -5.61
N ALA A 97 -7.67 -2.74 -5.88
CA ALA A 97 -6.79 -2.14 -4.88
C ALA A 97 -6.39 -0.72 -5.27
N LEU A 98 -6.66 0.20 -4.35
CA LEU A 98 -6.19 1.57 -4.44
C LEU A 98 -4.83 1.68 -3.75
N VAL A 99 -3.81 2.10 -4.49
CA VAL A 99 -2.42 2.16 -4.02
C VAL A 99 -1.92 3.60 -4.02
N PHE A 100 -1.43 4.05 -2.87
CA PHE A 100 -0.75 5.33 -2.72
C PHE A 100 0.76 5.10 -2.77
N MET A 101 1.45 5.79 -3.68
CA MET A 101 2.89 5.66 -3.91
C MET A 101 3.59 7.02 -3.77
N PHE A 102 4.60 7.10 -2.91
CA PHE A 102 5.47 8.26 -2.85
C PHE A 102 6.62 8.14 -3.83
N GLN A 103 6.91 9.22 -4.56
CA GLN A 103 8.07 9.35 -5.42
C GLN A 103 8.78 10.66 -5.07
N PRO A 104 10.08 10.71 -4.78
CA PRO A 104 10.79 11.97 -4.60
C PRO A 104 11.15 12.63 -5.94
N PHE A 105 11.23 13.96 -5.98
CA PHE A 105 11.90 14.72 -7.04
C PHE A 105 13.40 14.38 -7.10
N GLN A 106 14.03 14.29 -5.93
CA GLN A 106 15.45 13.98 -5.81
C GLN A 106 15.64 12.51 -5.46
N GLY A 107 15.79 11.69 -6.50
CA GLY A 107 16.05 10.27 -6.37
C GLY A 107 15.26 9.46 -7.37
N LYS A 108 15.76 8.27 -7.69
CA LYS A 108 15.09 7.30 -8.56
C LYS A 108 14.57 6.14 -7.73
N TRP A 109 13.68 6.43 -6.79
CA TRP A 109 13.01 5.42 -5.98
C TRP A 109 11.54 5.73 -5.83
N VAL A 110 10.74 4.71 -5.51
CA VAL A 110 9.30 4.82 -5.23
C VAL A 110 9.00 3.99 -3.99
N GLN A 111 8.00 4.39 -3.23
CA GLN A 111 7.58 3.68 -2.02
C GLN A 111 6.07 3.64 -1.94
N VAL A 112 5.49 2.46 -1.81
CA VAL A 112 4.07 2.33 -1.46
C VAL A 112 3.90 2.80 -0.02
N VAL A 113 2.98 3.73 0.20
CA VAL A 113 2.69 4.34 1.51
C VAL A 113 1.29 4.05 2.02
N GLY A 114 0.39 3.59 1.15
CA GLY A 114 -0.95 3.18 1.53
C GLY A 114 -1.53 2.17 0.55
N LEU A 115 -2.34 1.26 1.05
CA LEU A 115 -3.04 0.25 0.27
C LEU A 115 -4.45 0.07 0.81
N PHE A 116 -5.45 0.29 -0.03
CA PHE A 116 -6.86 0.12 0.30
C PHE A 116 -7.50 -0.87 -0.67
N LEU A 117 -8.58 -1.50 -0.24
CA LEU A 117 -9.35 -2.44 -1.04
C LEU A 117 -10.73 -1.86 -1.29
N SER A 118 -11.18 -1.91 -2.54
CA SER A 118 -12.49 -1.42 -2.95
C SER A 118 -13.21 -2.47 -3.79
N LYS A 119 -14.53 -2.36 -3.80
CA LYS A 119 -15.34 -3.00 -4.82
C LYS A 119 -15.64 -2.00 -5.94
N ASP A 120 -15.47 -2.41 -7.19
CA ASP A 120 -15.64 -1.65 -8.43
C ASP A 120 -14.70 -0.44 -8.54
N SER A 121 -14.97 0.64 -7.79
CA SER A 121 -14.12 1.85 -7.76
C SER A 121 -14.42 2.68 -6.52
N VAL A 122 -13.40 3.39 -6.02
CA VAL A 122 -13.58 4.31 -4.90
C VAL A 122 -14.32 5.57 -5.36
N THR A 123 -15.32 6.02 -4.59
CA THR A 123 -16.01 7.27 -4.93
C THR A 123 -15.08 8.47 -4.80
N SER A 124 -15.33 9.51 -5.60
CA SER A 124 -14.50 10.72 -5.63
C SER A 124 -14.38 11.37 -4.25
N GLU A 125 -15.44 11.35 -3.45
CA GLU A 125 -15.47 11.94 -2.11
C GLU A 125 -14.60 11.17 -1.11
N ILE A 126 -14.61 9.83 -1.17
CA ILE A 126 -13.75 9.01 -0.31
C ILE A 126 -12.30 9.14 -0.75
N LEU A 127 -12.05 9.11 -2.07
CA LEU A 127 -10.71 9.27 -2.61
C LEU A 127 -10.09 10.63 -2.22
N GLN A 128 -10.87 11.71 -2.29
CA GLN A 128 -10.44 13.03 -1.80
C GLN A 128 -10.03 12.99 -0.32
N LYS A 129 -10.84 12.36 0.54
CA LYS A 129 -10.54 12.26 1.98
C LYS A 129 -9.25 11.47 2.22
N LEU A 130 -9.08 10.34 1.54
CA LEU A 130 -7.86 9.54 1.63
C LEU A 130 -6.62 10.30 1.14
N LEU A 131 -6.74 11.10 0.07
CA LEU A 131 -5.65 11.96 -0.42
C LEU A 131 -5.25 13.03 0.59
N ILE A 132 -6.23 13.71 1.20
CA ILE A 132 -5.99 14.72 2.23
C ILE A 132 -5.35 14.08 3.46
N GLU A 133 -5.87 12.94 3.91
CA GLU A 133 -5.31 12.20 5.04
C GLU A 133 -3.87 11.76 4.79
N CYS A 134 -3.58 11.23 3.60
CA CYS A 134 -2.24 10.85 3.18
C CYS A 134 -1.28 12.06 3.24
N THR A 135 -1.73 13.21 2.72
CA THR A 135 -0.96 14.47 2.73
C THR A 135 -0.67 14.93 4.16
N ILE A 136 -1.65 14.88 5.06
CA ILE A 136 -1.47 15.22 6.48
C ILE A 136 -0.47 14.28 7.15
N LEU A 137 -0.48 12.98 6.84
CA LEU A 137 0.48 12.01 7.39
C LEU A 137 1.91 12.30 6.92
N PHE A 138 2.10 12.69 5.66
CA PHE A 138 3.40 13.14 5.17
C PHE A 138 3.87 14.42 5.89
N GLU A 139 3.00 15.41 6.03
CA GLU A 139 3.37 16.66 6.69
C GLU A 139 3.73 16.45 8.16
N LYS A 140 2.99 15.60 8.88
CA LYS A 140 3.34 15.15 10.24
C LYS A 140 4.67 14.42 10.30
N ALA A 141 5.09 13.81 9.19
CA ALA A 141 6.39 13.19 9.03
C ALA A 141 7.49 14.19 8.61
N GLY A 142 7.18 15.48 8.48
CA GLY A 142 8.13 16.50 8.01
C GLY A 142 8.41 16.44 6.51
N ILE A 143 7.59 15.71 5.75
CA ILE A 143 7.67 15.59 4.30
C ILE A 143 6.55 16.43 3.71
N PHE A 144 6.91 17.41 2.89
CA PHE A 144 5.92 18.24 2.21
C PHE A 144 5.63 17.65 0.83
N VAL A 145 4.35 17.52 0.49
CA VAL A 145 3.90 17.04 -0.82
C VAL A 145 3.65 18.26 -1.70
N ASP A 146 4.48 18.49 -2.73
CA ASP A 146 4.29 19.65 -3.63
C ASP A 146 3.24 19.39 -4.72
N GLY A 147 2.90 18.12 -4.98
CA GLY A 147 1.97 17.76 -6.04
C GLY A 147 1.50 16.31 -5.92
N ILE A 148 0.29 16.09 -6.43
CA ILE A 148 -0.38 14.79 -6.52
C ILE A 148 -0.54 14.48 -8.01
N VAL A 149 -0.12 13.28 -8.41
CA VAL A 149 -0.30 12.77 -9.78
C VAL A 149 -1.35 11.67 -9.77
N SER A 150 -2.35 11.81 -10.62
CA SER A 150 -3.40 10.81 -10.88
C SER A 150 -3.62 10.66 -12.39
N ASP A 151 -4.25 9.57 -12.81
CA ASP A 151 -4.76 9.46 -14.19
C ASP A 151 -5.98 10.37 -14.42
N ALA A 152 -6.55 10.31 -15.63
CA ALA A 152 -7.74 11.06 -16.01
C ALA A 152 -9.05 10.25 -15.89
N ALA A 153 -9.09 9.20 -15.06
CA ALA A 153 -10.30 8.42 -14.80
C ALA A 153 -11.42 9.28 -14.22
N GLN A 154 -12.65 8.76 -14.29
CA GLN A 154 -13.85 9.53 -13.92
C GLN A 154 -13.83 9.99 -12.45
N TRP A 155 -13.45 9.12 -11.52
CA TRP A 155 -13.34 9.43 -10.09
C TRP A 155 -12.21 10.41 -9.79
N ASN A 156 -11.05 10.29 -10.45
CA ASN A 156 -9.94 11.23 -10.32
C ASN A 156 -10.31 12.64 -10.81
N ARG A 157 -11.01 12.74 -11.95
CA ARG A 157 -11.59 14.01 -12.41
C ARG A 157 -12.65 14.56 -11.45
N GLY A 158 -13.38 13.69 -10.75
CA GLY A 158 -14.30 14.08 -9.68
C GLY A 158 -13.55 14.72 -8.51
N VAL A 159 -12.43 14.12 -8.08
CA VAL A 159 -11.54 14.68 -7.05
C VAL A 159 -11.01 16.05 -7.46
N TRP A 160 -10.58 16.23 -8.71
CA TRP A 160 -10.08 17.51 -9.21
C TRP A 160 -11.12 18.63 -9.01
N LYS A 161 -12.38 18.37 -9.40
CA LYS A 161 -13.49 19.30 -9.19
C LYS A 161 -13.74 19.58 -7.72
N LEU A 162 -13.70 18.56 -6.86
CA LEU A 162 -13.87 18.71 -5.41
C LEU A 162 -12.75 19.52 -4.75
N LEU A 163 -11.55 19.52 -5.35
CA LEU A 163 -10.40 20.32 -4.93
C LEU A 163 -10.32 21.69 -5.63
N GLY A 164 -11.26 22.00 -6.53
CA GLY A 164 -11.32 23.29 -7.24
C GLY A 164 -10.35 23.42 -8.42
N ILE A 165 -9.91 22.30 -9.00
CA ILE A 165 -9.08 22.22 -10.21
C ILE A 165 -9.97 22.12 -11.47
#